data_AF-A0A975B2U5-F1
#
_entry.id   AF-A0A975B2U5-F1
#
_cell.length_a   1.000
_cell.length_b   1.000
_cell.length_c   1.000
_cell.angle_alpha   90.00
_cell.angle_beta   90.00
_cell.angle_gamma   90.00
#
_symmetry.space_group_name_H-M   'P 1'
#
loop_
_entity.id
_entity.type
_entity.pdbx_description
1 polymer ?
#
loop_
_entity_poly.entity_id
_entity_poly.type
_entity_poly.pdbx_seq_one_letter_code
_entity_poly.pdbx_strand_id
1 'polypeptide(L)'
;MNQEKKVDPFQYMILKKDVILQAVFEEPTYPKAWNALKKKIPEIKNVIRFNTFKVYARILVKFGQVIDEKETELDKVRQEIDFLKTPPEVMQKADSAPRRFKGWGVQLNRGYYRLFKKIDGRVKWIYIGKKWDNAAAAEKISVLGRVR
;
A
#
# COMPACT_ATOMS: atom_id res chain seq x y z
N MET A 1 -36.61 -16.93 -20.61
CA MET A 1 -35.22 -17.19 -21.05
C MET A 1 -34.31 -16.16 -20.40
N ASN A 2 -33.63 -16.52 -19.31
CA ASN A 2 -32.58 -15.67 -18.73
C ASN A 2 -31.33 -15.82 -19.62
N GLN A 3 -31.03 -14.82 -20.43
CA GLN A 3 -29.72 -14.73 -21.07
C GLN A 3 -28.69 -14.47 -19.97
N GLU A 4 -27.83 -15.45 -19.69
CA GLU A 4 -26.67 -15.24 -18.81
C GLU A 4 -25.88 -14.04 -19.34
N LYS A 5 -25.80 -12.97 -18.54
CA LYS A 5 -25.04 -11.77 -18.89
C LYS A 5 -23.59 -12.17 -19.12
N LYS A 6 -23.18 -12.22 -20.39
CA LYS A 6 -21.80 -12.43 -20.81
C LYS A 6 -20.94 -11.35 -20.12
N VAL A 7 -20.12 -11.77 -19.16
CA VAL A 7 -19.30 -10.84 -18.38
C VAL A 7 -18.29 -10.20 -19.34
N ASP A 8 -18.31 -8.86 -19.39
CA ASP A 8 -17.39 -8.11 -20.23
C ASP A 8 -15.92 -8.35 -19.78
N PRO A 9 -14.99 -8.65 -20.70
CA PRO A 9 -13.60 -8.95 -20.35
C PRO A 9 -12.90 -7.85 -19.56
N PHE A 10 -13.19 -6.58 -19.85
CA PHE A 10 -12.61 -5.46 -19.13
C PHE A 10 -13.18 -5.34 -17.72
N GLN A 11 -14.51 -5.45 -17.57
CA GLN A 11 -15.16 -5.50 -16.25
C GLN A 11 -14.64 -6.66 -15.40
N TYR A 12 -14.46 -7.85 -15.99
CA TYR A 12 -13.88 -8.98 -15.29
C TYR A 12 -12.47 -8.67 -14.76
N MET A 13 -11.64 -7.99 -15.57
CA MET A 13 -10.29 -7.60 -15.16
C MET A 13 -10.28 -6.56 -14.04
N ILE A 14 -11.23 -5.62 -14.03
CA ILE A 14 -11.37 -4.67 -12.92
C ILE A 14 -11.76 -5.40 -11.63
N LEU A 15 -12.73 -6.31 -11.70
CA LEU A 15 -13.21 -7.05 -10.53
C LEU A 15 -12.14 -7.96 -9.92
N LYS A 16 -11.24 -8.50 -10.76
CA LYS A 16 -10.13 -9.37 -10.35
C LYS A 16 -8.78 -8.64 -10.34
N LYS A 17 -8.77 -7.31 -10.34
CA LYS A 17 -7.58 -6.48 -10.56
C LYS A 17 -6.41 -6.84 -9.64
N ASP A 18 -6.65 -7.15 -8.37
CA ASP A 18 -5.58 -7.40 -7.40
C ASP A 18 -4.81 -8.67 -7.74
N VAL A 19 -5.52 -9.77 -8.03
CA VAL A 19 -4.91 -11.05 -8.40
C VAL A 19 -4.20 -10.96 -9.76
N ILE A 20 -4.78 -10.18 -10.69
CA ILE A 20 -4.20 -9.96 -12.01
C ILE A 20 -2.91 -9.14 -11.91
N LEU A 21 -2.94 -8.01 -11.19
CA LEU A 21 -1.78 -7.16 -10.99
C LEU A 21 -0.69 -7.92 -10.23
N GLN A 22 -1.06 -8.70 -9.20
CA GLN A 22 -0.12 -9.58 -8.51
C GLN A 22 0.58 -10.54 -9.49
N ALA A 23 -0.17 -11.24 -10.35
CA ALA A 23 0.42 -12.14 -11.35
C ALA A 23 1.31 -11.40 -12.37
N VAL A 24 1.00 -10.14 -12.70
CA VAL A 24 1.80 -9.30 -13.60
C VAL A 24 3.08 -8.80 -12.94
N PHE A 25 3.06 -8.51 -11.64
CA PHE A 25 4.22 -8.02 -10.90
C PHE A 25 5.15 -9.14 -10.41
N GLU A 26 4.62 -10.34 -10.14
CA GLU A 26 5.42 -11.51 -9.72
C GLU A 26 6.18 -12.14 -10.90
N GLU A 27 5.70 -11.97 -12.13
CA GLU A 27 6.25 -12.62 -13.30
C GLU A 27 6.95 -11.62 -14.24
N PRO A 28 8.11 -11.97 -14.83
CA PRO A 28 8.90 -11.01 -15.61
C PRO A 28 8.29 -10.70 -16.98
N THR A 29 7.35 -11.51 -17.47
CA THR A 29 6.76 -11.34 -18.81
C THR A 29 5.26 -11.65 -18.81
N TYR A 30 4.50 -10.97 -19.68
CA TYR A 30 3.06 -11.20 -19.84
C TYR A 30 2.68 -12.67 -20.14
N PRO A 31 3.42 -13.42 -20.99
CA PRO A 31 3.13 -14.85 -21.19
C PRO A 31 3.25 -15.66 -19.90
N LYS A 32 4.27 -15.40 -19.07
CA LYS A 32 4.43 -16.07 -17.78
C LYS A 32 3.33 -15.66 -16.78
N ALA A 33 3.05 -14.36 -16.67
CA ALA A 33 1.95 -13.82 -15.90
C ALA A 33 0.61 -14.45 -16.28
N TRP A 34 0.33 -14.60 -17.57
CA TRP A 34 -0.87 -15.26 -18.07
C TRP A 34 -0.93 -16.75 -17.70
N ASN A 35 0.19 -17.46 -17.77
CA ASN A 35 0.26 -18.86 -17.37
C ASN A 35 0.06 -19.02 -15.86
N ALA A 36 0.66 -18.16 -15.04
CA ALA A 36 0.45 -18.13 -13.59
C ALA A 36 -1.02 -17.80 -13.26
N LEU A 37 -1.60 -16.81 -13.95
CA LEU A 37 -2.99 -16.41 -13.76
C LEU A 37 -3.97 -17.52 -14.12
N LYS A 38 -3.74 -18.25 -15.22
CA LYS A 38 -4.54 -19.43 -15.58
C LYS A 38 -4.47 -20.57 -14.57
N LYS A 39 -3.41 -20.64 -13.74
CA LYS A 39 -3.33 -21.60 -12.64
C LYS A 39 -4.13 -21.11 -11.43
N LYS A 40 -4.07 -19.80 -11.14
CA LYS A 40 -4.80 -19.18 -10.01
C LYS A 40 -6.32 -19.06 -10.28
N ILE A 41 -6.71 -18.81 -11.53
CA ILE A 41 -8.08 -18.57 -11.98
C ILE A 41 -8.30 -19.32 -13.30
N PRO A 42 -8.55 -20.65 -13.29
CA PRO A 42 -8.67 -21.45 -14.51
C PRO A 42 -9.79 -21.01 -15.45
N GLU A 43 -10.90 -20.53 -14.89
CA GLU A 43 -12.09 -20.05 -15.60
C GLU A 43 -11.83 -18.78 -16.42
N ILE A 44 -10.71 -18.08 -16.19
CA ILE A 44 -10.36 -16.85 -16.91
C ILE A 44 -10.27 -17.06 -18.42
N LYS A 45 -9.94 -18.29 -18.86
CA LYS A 45 -9.83 -18.63 -20.29
C LYS A 45 -11.17 -18.55 -21.02
N ASN A 46 -12.27 -18.69 -20.28
CA ASN A 46 -13.63 -18.62 -20.83
C ASN A 46 -14.07 -17.16 -21.05
N VAL A 47 -13.42 -16.21 -20.38
CA VAL A 47 -13.78 -14.79 -20.40
C VAL A 47 -12.77 -13.98 -21.21
N ILE A 48 -11.49 -14.30 -21.11
CA ILE A 48 -10.39 -13.46 -21.60
C ILE A 48 -9.39 -14.28 -22.41
N ARG A 49 -9.00 -13.75 -23.58
CA ARG A 49 -7.89 -14.26 -24.39
C ARG A 49 -6.58 -13.56 -24.03
N PHE A 50 -5.45 -14.20 -24.31
CA PHE A 50 -4.13 -13.66 -23.97
C PHE A 50 -3.89 -12.23 -24.48
N ASN A 51 -4.28 -11.91 -25.71
CA ASN A 51 -4.09 -10.57 -26.26
C ASN A 51 -4.92 -9.52 -25.50
N THR A 52 -6.17 -9.84 -25.17
CA THR A 52 -7.05 -9.01 -24.36
C THR A 52 -6.46 -8.77 -22.97
N PHE A 53 -6.00 -9.84 -22.31
CA PHE A 53 -5.27 -9.76 -21.04
C PHE A 53 -4.07 -8.82 -21.15
N LYS A 54 -3.22 -8.99 -22.17
CA LYS A 54 -2.00 -8.18 -22.34
C LYS A 54 -2.33 -6.69 -22.49
N VAL A 55 -3.35 -6.34 -23.28
CA VAL A 55 -3.77 -4.94 -23.46
C VAL A 55 -4.29 -4.36 -22.14
N TYR A 56 -5.25 -5.04 -21.51
CA TYR A 56 -5.88 -4.52 -20.30
C TYR A 56 -4.95 -4.55 -19.08
N ALA A 57 -4.07 -5.53 -18.94
CA ALA A 57 -3.06 -5.56 -17.89
C ALA A 57 -2.12 -4.35 -18.00
N ARG A 58 -1.69 -3.96 -19.20
CA ARG A 58 -0.90 -2.73 -19.41
C ARG A 58 -1.66 -1.49 -18.96
N ILE A 59 -2.95 -1.44 -19.25
CA ILE A 59 -3.83 -0.34 -18.83
C ILE A 59 -3.92 -0.31 -17.29
N LEU A 60 -4.21 -1.45 -16.66
CA LEU A 60 -4.30 -1.56 -15.20
C LEU A 60 -2.99 -1.15 -14.50
N VAL A 61 -1.83 -1.55 -15.03
CA VAL A 61 -0.53 -1.15 -14.47
C VAL A 61 -0.37 0.36 -14.52
N LYS A 62 -0.67 1.00 -15.67
CA LYS A 62 -0.60 2.46 -15.80
C LYS A 62 -1.58 3.17 -14.87
N PHE A 63 -2.81 2.69 -14.76
CA PHE A 63 -3.79 3.25 -13.84
C PHE A 63 -3.36 3.09 -12.38
N GLY A 64 -2.77 1.96 -12.01
CA GLY A 64 -2.18 1.74 -10.69
C GLY A 64 -1.11 2.80 -10.38
N GLN A 65 -0.18 3.04 -11.31
CA GLN A 65 0.85 4.08 -11.15
C GLN A 65 0.25 5.48 -10.96
N VAL A 66 -0.76 5.86 -11.76
CA VAL A 66 -1.43 7.16 -11.63
C VAL A 66 -2.13 7.28 -10.27
N ILE A 67 -2.75 6.21 -9.79
CA ILE A 67 -3.39 6.19 -8.47
C ILE A 67 -2.34 6.35 -7.36
N ASP A 68 -1.25 5.59 -7.41
CA ASP A 68 -0.16 5.67 -6.43
C ASP A 68 0.48 7.08 -6.39
N GLU A 69 0.67 7.71 -7.55
CA GLU A 69 1.14 9.09 -7.67
C GLU A 69 0.15 10.06 -7.00
N LYS A 70 -1.14 9.91 -7.27
CA LYS A 70 -2.18 10.76 -6.69
C LYS A 70 -2.34 10.56 -5.18
N GLU A 71 -2.21 9.33 -4.68
CA GLU A 71 -2.17 9.06 -3.24
C GLU A 71 -0.96 9.75 -2.59
N THR A 72 0.20 9.72 -3.24
CA THR A 72 1.40 10.41 -2.77
C THR A 72 1.23 11.94 -2.73
N GLU A 73 0.63 12.53 -3.76
CA GLU A 73 0.30 13.96 -3.79
C GLU A 73 -0.72 14.33 -2.70
N LEU A 74 -1.76 13.52 -2.55
CA LEU A 74 -2.79 13.73 -1.55
C LEU A 74 -2.21 13.65 -0.13
N ASP A 75 -1.27 12.74 0.10
CA ASP A 75 -0.51 12.68 1.34
C ASP A 75 0.35 13.93 1.56
N LYS A 76 0.94 14.53 0.53
CA LYS A 76 1.67 15.82 0.66
C LYS A 76 0.74 16.98 1.00
N VAL A 77 -0.47 17.03 0.44
CA VAL A 77 -1.44 18.10 0.70
C VAL A 77 -2.05 17.95 2.10
N ARG A 78 -2.47 16.73 2.49
CA ARG A 78 -2.82 16.43 3.88
C ARG A 78 -1.68 16.84 4.79
N GLN A 79 -0.45 16.61 4.31
CA GLN A 79 0.71 16.98 5.05
C GLN A 79 0.76 18.51 5.30
N GLU A 80 0.62 19.32 4.27
CA GLU A 80 0.66 20.78 4.40
C GLU A 80 -0.49 21.33 5.25
N ILE A 81 -1.70 20.80 5.10
CA ILE A 81 -2.88 21.20 5.88
C ILE A 81 -2.67 20.96 7.38
N ASP A 82 -2.14 19.80 7.79
CA ASP A 82 -1.93 19.55 9.22
C ASP A 82 -0.85 20.47 9.82
N PHE A 83 0.16 20.86 9.03
CA PHE A 83 1.18 21.82 9.49
C PHE A 83 0.54 23.17 9.81
N LEU A 84 -0.31 23.68 8.92
CA LEU A 84 -1.01 24.96 9.11
C LEU A 84 -2.04 24.93 10.24
N LYS A 85 -2.62 23.77 10.55
CA LYS A 85 -3.61 23.59 11.62
C LYS A 85 -3.01 23.35 13.01
N THR A 86 -1.70 23.12 13.13
CA THR A 86 -1.09 22.81 14.43
C THR A 86 -0.76 24.10 15.20
N PRO A 87 -1.29 24.31 16.42
CA PRO A 87 -0.95 25.48 17.23
C PRO A 87 0.54 25.49 17.62
N PRO A 88 1.19 26.67 17.68
CA PRO A 88 2.62 26.80 18.02
C PRO A 88 3.00 26.16 19.37
N GLU A 89 2.07 26.15 20.32
CA GLU A 89 2.24 25.63 21.69
C GLU A 89 2.52 24.11 21.73
N VAL A 90 2.08 23.35 20.72
CA VAL A 90 2.29 21.89 20.64
C VAL A 90 3.72 21.55 20.17
N MET A 91 4.36 22.43 19.40
CA MET A 91 5.71 22.20 18.86
C MET A 91 6.80 22.31 19.93
N GLN A 92 6.58 23.03 21.03
CA GLN A 92 7.58 23.28 22.08
C GLN A 92 7.74 22.11 23.08
N LYS A 93 6.88 21.08 23.07
CA LYS A 93 6.98 19.90 23.99
C LYS A 93 7.76 18.71 23.40
N ALA A 94 8.61 18.93 22.40
CA ALA A 94 9.32 17.87 21.69
C ALA A 94 10.43 17.15 22.50
N ASP A 95 10.82 17.65 23.67
CA ASP A 95 12.05 17.23 24.39
C ASP A 95 11.98 15.92 25.20
N SER A 96 10.84 15.24 25.30
CA SER A 96 10.72 14.04 26.17
C SER A 96 10.96 12.69 25.49
N ALA A 97 11.09 12.63 24.16
CA ALA A 97 11.20 11.36 23.43
C ALA A 97 12.64 11.04 22.99
N PRO A 98 13.08 9.78 23.10
CA PRO A 98 14.40 9.37 22.66
C PRO A 98 14.51 9.43 21.12
N ARG A 99 15.70 9.66 20.57
CA ARG A 99 15.91 9.64 19.10
C ARG A 99 15.79 8.24 18.47
N ARG A 100 15.97 7.19 19.27
CA ARG A 100 15.85 5.78 18.89
C ARG A 100 15.20 4.98 20.00
N PHE A 101 14.37 4.00 19.65
CA PHE A 101 13.70 3.11 20.60
C PHE A 101 13.66 1.67 20.06
N LYS A 102 14.25 0.71 20.78
CA LYS A 102 14.33 -0.72 20.40
C LYS A 102 14.78 -0.97 18.94
N GLY A 103 15.76 -0.21 18.46
CA GLY A 103 16.29 -0.33 17.09
C GLY A 103 15.41 0.27 15.99
N TRP A 104 14.37 1.02 16.36
CA TRP A 104 13.59 1.90 15.48
C TRP A 104 14.05 3.35 15.67
N GLY A 105 14.06 4.13 14.59
CA GLY A 105 14.20 5.59 14.68
C GLY A 105 12.89 6.19 15.19
N VAL A 106 12.99 7.18 16.08
CA VAL A 106 11.84 7.91 16.61
C VAL A 106 11.84 9.28 15.96
N GLN A 107 10.67 9.71 15.51
CA GLN A 107 10.49 11.03 14.93
C GLN A 107 9.20 11.63 15.46
N LEU A 108 9.26 12.87 15.95
CA LEU A 108 8.08 13.69 16.12
C LEU A 108 7.74 14.30 14.76
N ASN A 109 6.56 14.00 14.24
CA ASN A 109 6.06 14.58 13.00
C ASN A 109 4.62 15.07 13.24
N ARG A 110 4.38 16.38 13.05
CA ARG A 110 3.07 17.04 13.27
C ARG A 110 2.44 16.78 14.62
N GLY A 111 3.24 16.84 15.69
CA GLY A 111 2.76 16.61 17.05
C GLY A 111 2.42 15.14 17.35
N TYR A 112 2.69 14.20 16.43
CA TYR A 112 2.60 12.76 16.68
C TYR A 112 3.98 12.12 16.64
N TYR A 113 4.26 11.30 17.64
CA TYR A 113 5.41 10.43 17.62
C TYR A 113 5.16 9.25 16.69
N ARG A 114 6.13 8.98 15.83
CA ARG A 114 6.18 7.81 14.97
C ARG A 114 7.52 7.12 15.07
N LEU A 115 7.49 5.79 14.91
CA LEU A 115 8.66 4.95 14.73
C LEU A 115 8.88 4.66 13.26
N PHE A 116 10.15 4.51 12.87
CA PHE A 116 10.50 4.04 11.54
C PHE A 116 11.69 3.09 11.55
N LYS A 117 11.66 2.10 10.65
CA LYS A 117 12.75 1.15 10.45
C LYS A 117 12.73 0.60 9.04
N LYS A 118 13.90 0.39 8.46
CA LYS A 118 14.04 -0.31 7.18
C LYS A 118 13.99 -1.82 7.43
N ILE A 119 13.04 -2.50 6.80
CA ILE A 119 12.83 -3.94 6.87
C ILE A 119 12.66 -4.43 5.43
N ASP A 120 13.46 -5.42 5.02
CA ASP A 120 13.44 -6.01 3.67
C ASP A 120 13.49 -4.96 2.54
N GLY A 121 14.39 -3.98 2.70
CA GLY A 121 14.58 -2.90 1.72
C GLY A 121 13.56 -1.76 1.77
N ARG A 122 12.44 -1.92 2.50
CA ARG A 122 11.35 -0.92 2.59
C ARG A 122 11.30 -0.25 3.96
N VAL A 123 10.94 1.03 4.01
CA VAL A 123 10.75 1.75 5.29
C VAL A 123 9.35 1.46 5.80
N LYS A 124 9.25 0.93 7.03
CA LYS A 124 7.99 0.76 7.75
C LYS A 124 7.84 1.89 8.76
N TRP A 125 6.63 2.42 8.88
CA TRP A 125 6.26 3.48 9.81
C TRP A 125 5.22 2.97 10.80
N ILE A 126 5.35 3.35 12.07
CA ILE A 126 4.38 3.01 13.13
C ILE A 126 4.01 4.30 13.87
N TYR A 127 2.74 4.64 13.88
CA TYR A 127 2.24 5.79 14.65
C TYR A 127 2.07 5.40 16.12
N ILE A 128 2.66 6.17 17.03
CA ILE A 128 2.54 5.94 18.48
C ILE A 128 1.37 6.77 19.04
N GLY A 129 1.40 8.08 18.84
CA GLY A 129 0.37 9.01 19.34
C GLY A 129 0.92 10.41 19.55
N LYS A 130 0.10 11.33 20.08
CA LYS A 130 0.51 12.74 20.31
C LYS A 130 1.51 12.90 21.45
N LYS A 131 1.52 11.95 22.38
CA LYS A 131 2.46 11.87 23.49
C LYS A 131 3.34 10.65 23.29
N TRP A 132 4.60 10.77 23.67
CA TRP A 132 5.51 9.64 23.65
C TRP A 132 5.17 8.68 24.79
N ASP A 133 4.99 7.41 24.46
CA ASP A 133 4.72 6.34 25.42
C ASP A 133 5.54 5.10 25.04
N ASN A 134 6.46 4.71 25.93
CA ASN A 134 7.34 3.57 25.76
C ASN A 134 6.56 2.23 25.73
N ALA A 135 5.47 2.11 26.48
CA ALA A 135 4.67 0.89 26.55
C ALA A 135 3.90 0.70 25.23
N ALA A 136 3.20 1.75 24.78
CA ALA A 136 2.49 1.73 23.50
C ALA A 136 3.44 1.50 22.31
N ALA A 137 4.65 2.08 22.35
CA ALA A 137 5.68 1.83 21.35
C ALA A 137 6.16 0.37 21.34
N ALA A 138 6.40 -0.21 22.53
CA ALA A 138 6.85 -1.61 22.65
C ALA A 138 5.78 -2.60 22.16
N GLU A 139 4.51 -2.37 22.50
CA GLU A 139 3.39 -3.20 22.07
C GLU A 139 3.27 -3.20 20.54
N LYS A 140 3.24 -2.02 19.91
CA LYS A 140 3.10 -1.89 18.45
C LYS A 140 4.28 -2.50 17.69
N ILE A 141 5.51 -2.39 18.23
CA ILE A 141 6.67 -3.10 17.67
C ILE A 141 6.47 -4.62 17.75
N SER A 142 5.95 -5.13 18.87
CA SER A 142 5.75 -6.57 19.07
C SER A 142 4.71 -7.18 18.12
N VAL A 143 3.62 -6.44 17.84
CA VAL A 143 2.60 -6.85 16.88
C VAL A 143 3.20 -6.99 15.47
N LEU A 144 4.05 -6.05 15.07
CA LEU A 144 4.75 -6.11 13.78
C LEU A 144 5.84 -7.19 13.72
N GLY A 145 6.42 -7.57 14.85
CA GLY A 145 7.41 -8.65 14.95
C GLY A 145 6.82 -10.06 14.87
N ARG A 146 5.52 -10.23 15.16
CA ARG A 146 4.81 -11.53 15.07
C ARG A 146 4.30 -11.88 13.67
N VAL A 147 4.47 -10.99 12.68
CA VAL A 147 4.08 -11.22 11.27
C VAL A 147 5.28 -11.74 10.46
N ARG A 148 6.12 -12.58 11.05
CA ARG A 148 7.23 -13.29 10.39
C ARG A 148 7.03 -14.78 10.48
#